data_AF-A0A6J5FKP0-F1
#
_entry.id   AF-A0A6J5FKP0-F1
#
_cell.length_a   1.000
_cell.length_b   1.000
_cell.length_c   1.000
_cell.angle_alpha   90.00
_cell.angle_beta   90.00
_cell.angle_gamma   90.00
#
_symmetry.space_group_name_H-M   'P 1'
#
loop_
_entity.id
_entity.type
_entity.pdbx_description
1 polymer ?
#
loop_
_entity_poly.entity_id
_entity_poly.type
_entity_poly.pdbx_seq_one_letter_code
_entity_poly.pdbx_strand_id
1 'polypeptide(L)'
;MLNAYRDFLFQDIYKFAALVEDCVDDPTTFLELGIEDNESLVRSLVKPQKVSFLHQYIFVMIQVWQSRDYRKNPDSYEDTEPSRLRLVFEEYGIPLTPYPLDDNEVSEALDDTRDEDEDDAEVDTGQIFYGWFLENEASFLWYWAQVADEVFHIVFANRRFLQRFGSALADYLETELSVDSVGRAILGSKIKRLGRCPGWLKTAVFHRDHGRCVFCMRDLSALIATDRRLHLDHIVPLNRGGSNDPSNFQLLCEGCNLQKSDGPARAGRLYIPWWDY
;
A
#
# COMPACT_ATOMS: atom_id res chain seq x y z
N MET A 1 -20.31 20.97 2.09
CA MET A 1 -19.11 21.01 2.95
C MET A 1 -18.63 19.64 3.41
N LEU A 2 -19.42 18.55 3.26
CA LEU A 2 -19.02 17.18 3.62
C LEU A 2 -18.25 16.39 2.53
N ASN A 3 -18.32 16.79 1.25
CA ASN A 3 -17.60 16.10 0.14
C ASN A 3 -16.06 16.24 0.14
N ALA A 4 -15.46 16.80 1.19
CA ALA A 4 -14.00 16.95 1.33
C ALA A 4 -13.38 15.92 2.28
N TYR A 5 -14.20 15.15 2.99
CA TYR A 5 -13.75 14.20 4.01
C TYR A 5 -14.10 12.77 3.56
N ARG A 6 -13.19 11.84 3.84
CA ARG A 6 -13.45 10.40 3.80
C ARG A 6 -13.59 9.92 5.23
N ASP A 7 -14.50 8.99 5.43
CA ASP A 7 -14.63 8.32 6.71
C ASP A 7 -13.65 7.14 6.71
N PHE A 8 -12.72 7.13 7.68
CA PHE A 8 -11.73 6.07 7.84
C PHE A 8 -12.01 5.35 9.15
N LEU A 9 -12.27 4.05 9.06
CA LEU A 9 -12.70 3.22 10.18
C LEU A 9 -11.51 2.60 10.91
N PHE A 10 -10.40 2.38 10.20
CA PHE A 10 -9.15 1.83 10.75
C PHE A 10 -9.30 0.47 11.47
N GLN A 11 -10.29 -0.33 11.06
CA GLN A 11 -10.50 -1.66 11.62
C GLN A 11 -9.37 -2.59 11.18
N ASP A 12 -8.72 -3.23 12.15
CA ASP A 12 -7.58 -4.14 11.95
C ASP A 12 -6.39 -3.54 11.16
N ILE A 13 -6.34 -2.23 10.98
CA ILE A 13 -5.48 -1.62 9.97
C ILE A 13 -3.98 -1.87 10.20
N TYR A 14 -3.57 -1.95 11.46
CA TYR A 14 -2.17 -2.12 11.82
C TYR A 14 -1.63 -3.50 11.45
N LYS A 15 -2.49 -4.54 11.38
CA LYS A 15 -2.06 -5.87 10.91
C LYS A 15 -1.69 -5.83 9.43
N PHE A 16 -2.45 -5.10 8.63
CA PHE A 16 -2.17 -4.91 7.20
C PHE A 16 -1.00 -3.97 6.97
N ALA A 17 -0.85 -2.91 7.78
CA ALA A 17 0.32 -2.03 7.70
C ALA A 17 1.62 -2.81 8.01
N ALA A 18 1.61 -3.70 9.01
CA ALA A 18 2.73 -4.57 9.32
C ALA A 18 3.03 -5.55 8.17
N LEU A 19 2.00 -6.21 7.63
CA LEU A 19 2.13 -7.09 6.45
C LEU A 19 2.80 -6.36 5.28
N VAL A 20 2.35 -5.15 4.95
CA VAL A 20 2.92 -4.35 3.87
C VAL A 20 4.37 -3.95 4.16
N GLU A 21 4.70 -3.63 5.42
CA GLU A 21 6.07 -3.31 5.82
C GLU A 21 7.02 -4.50 5.70
N ASP A 22 6.54 -5.72 5.98
CA ASP A 22 7.31 -6.96 5.84
C ASP A 22 7.52 -7.31 4.35
N CYS A 23 6.54 -7.05 3.48
CA CYS A 23 6.66 -7.31 2.04
C CYS A 23 7.78 -6.47 1.38
N VAL A 24 8.04 -5.25 1.89
CA VAL A 24 9.02 -4.34 1.29
C VAL A 24 10.46 -4.84 1.41
N ASP A 25 10.76 -5.72 2.37
CA ASP A 25 12.11 -6.26 2.54
C ASP A 25 12.49 -7.32 1.50
N ASP A 26 11.52 -7.79 0.70
CA ASP A 26 11.74 -8.69 -0.41
C ASP A 26 11.39 -7.98 -1.75
N PRO A 27 12.38 -7.55 -2.54
CA PRO A 27 12.16 -6.91 -3.84
C PRO A 27 11.39 -7.78 -4.85
N THR A 28 11.33 -9.10 -4.66
CA THR A 28 10.57 -9.98 -5.57
C THR A 28 9.06 -9.77 -5.43
N THR A 29 8.58 -9.20 -4.32
CA THR A 29 7.17 -8.86 -4.14
C THR A 29 6.64 -7.88 -5.19
N PHE A 30 7.51 -7.10 -5.82
CA PHE A 30 7.11 -6.21 -6.93
C PHE A 30 6.70 -6.96 -8.21
N LEU A 31 7.04 -8.25 -8.34
CA LEU A 31 6.57 -9.10 -9.45
C LEU A 31 5.04 -9.22 -9.45
N GLU A 32 4.43 -9.28 -8.27
CA GLU A 32 2.97 -9.40 -8.11
C GLU A 32 2.19 -8.22 -8.71
N LEU A 33 2.86 -7.08 -8.91
CA LEU A 33 2.23 -5.89 -9.50
C LEU A 33 2.12 -5.94 -11.03
N GLY A 34 2.80 -6.89 -11.70
CA GLY A 34 2.80 -7.00 -13.16
C GLY A 34 3.29 -5.72 -13.85
N ILE A 35 4.34 -5.07 -13.29
CA ILE A 35 4.85 -3.78 -13.76
C ILE A 35 5.30 -3.85 -15.22
N GLU A 36 5.79 -5.01 -15.66
CA GLU A 36 6.28 -5.24 -17.02
C GLU A 36 5.26 -4.90 -18.10
N ASP A 37 3.98 -5.21 -17.86
CA ASP A 37 2.90 -5.09 -18.84
C ASP A 37 1.86 -4.04 -18.47
N ASN A 38 1.88 -3.51 -17.25
CA ASN A 38 0.87 -2.56 -16.77
C ASN A 38 1.26 -1.09 -17.04
N GLU A 39 0.91 -0.60 -18.23
CA GLU A 39 1.20 0.78 -18.65
C GLU A 39 0.65 1.85 -17.66
N SER A 40 -0.56 1.67 -17.12
CA SER A 40 -1.16 2.63 -16.19
C SER A 40 -0.33 2.74 -14.90
N LEU A 41 0.07 1.59 -14.36
CA LEU A 41 0.90 1.52 -13.17
C LEU A 41 2.27 2.15 -13.43
N VAL A 42 2.93 1.81 -14.53
CA VAL A 42 4.23 2.39 -14.91
C VAL A 42 4.16 3.91 -15.07
N ARG A 43 3.07 4.43 -15.67
CA ARG A 43 2.86 5.88 -15.82
C ARG A 43 2.78 6.60 -14.47
N SER A 44 2.34 5.94 -13.40
CA SER A 44 2.31 6.51 -12.04
C SER A 44 3.72 6.72 -11.45
N LEU A 45 4.71 5.93 -11.87
CA LEU A 45 6.12 6.11 -11.51
C LEU A 45 6.78 7.30 -12.23
N VAL A 46 6.31 7.62 -13.44
CA VAL A 46 6.82 8.74 -14.25
C VAL A 46 6.18 10.06 -13.85
N LYS A 47 4.87 10.06 -13.55
CA LYS A 47 4.11 11.25 -13.21
C LYS A 47 3.27 11.01 -11.97
N PRO A 48 3.34 11.90 -10.95
CA PRO A 48 2.59 11.72 -9.72
C PRO A 48 1.08 11.65 -9.98
N GLN A 49 0.45 10.67 -9.34
CA GLN A 49 -1.00 10.47 -9.32
C GLN A 49 -1.49 10.52 -7.86
N LYS A 50 -2.76 10.89 -7.65
CA LYS A 50 -3.35 10.90 -6.29
C LYS A 50 -3.52 9.48 -5.76
N VAL A 51 -4.07 8.59 -6.60
CA VAL A 51 -3.95 7.14 -6.40
C VAL A 51 -2.56 6.78 -6.90
N SER A 52 -1.61 6.76 -5.95
CA SER A 52 -0.20 6.59 -6.22
C SER A 52 0.17 5.12 -6.47
N PHE A 53 1.38 4.89 -6.97
CA PHE A 53 1.94 3.54 -7.07
C PHE A 53 1.96 2.84 -5.71
N LEU A 54 2.25 3.57 -4.62
CA LEU A 54 2.18 3.03 -3.26
C LEU A 54 0.77 2.52 -2.88
N HIS A 55 -0.32 3.17 -3.33
CA HIS A 55 -1.67 2.64 -3.09
C HIS A 55 -1.87 1.28 -3.78
N GLN A 56 -1.38 1.15 -5.02
CA GLN A 56 -1.47 -0.08 -5.79
C GLN A 56 -0.65 -1.19 -5.15
N TYR A 57 0.56 -0.86 -4.70
CA TYR A 57 1.42 -1.79 -3.95
C TYR A 57 0.72 -2.32 -2.69
N ILE A 58 0.20 -1.42 -1.85
CA ILE A 58 -0.52 -1.80 -0.63
C ILE A 58 -1.69 -2.75 -0.95
N PHE A 59 -2.52 -2.39 -1.92
CA PHE A 59 -3.67 -3.20 -2.33
C PHE A 59 -3.23 -4.59 -2.78
N VAL A 60 -2.26 -4.69 -3.69
CA VAL A 60 -1.79 -5.98 -4.22
C VAL A 60 -1.16 -6.83 -3.13
N MET A 61 -0.37 -6.26 -2.20
CA MET A 61 0.20 -7.02 -1.09
C MET A 61 -0.90 -7.59 -0.19
N ILE A 62 -1.88 -6.77 0.21
CA ILE A 62 -2.98 -7.25 1.05
C ILE A 62 -3.77 -8.34 0.33
N GLN A 63 -4.15 -8.08 -0.92
CA GLN A 63 -4.88 -9.03 -1.75
C GLN A 63 -4.11 -10.34 -1.87
N VAL A 64 -2.90 -10.34 -2.44
CA VAL A 64 -2.15 -11.57 -2.72
C VAL A 64 -1.93 -12.38 -1.45
N TRP A 65 -1.51 -11.75 -0.36
CA TRP A 65 -1.17 -12.48 0.86
C TRP A 65 -2.39 -13.05 1.57
N GLN A 66 -3.43 -12.25 1.82
CA GLN A 66 -4.62 -12.73 2.52
C GLN A 66 -5.39 -13.75 1.66
N SER A 67 -5.52 -13.47 0.37
CA SER A 67 -6.19 -14.33 -0.61
C SER A 67 -5.43 -15.66 -0.79
N ARG A 68 -4.10 -15.66 -0.74
CA ARG A 68 -3.31 -16.90 -0.73
C ARG A 68 -3.48 -17.67 0.56
N ASP A 69 -3.50 -16.98 1.69
CA ASP A 69 -3.51 -17.62 3.00
C ASP A 69 -4.86 -18.29 3.31
N TYR A 70 -5.97 -17.60 3.02
CA TYR A 70 -7.31 -18.18 3.13
C TYR A 70 -7.52 -19.39 2.21
N ARG A 71 -6.87 -19.41 1.03
CA ARG A 71 -6.96 -20.57 0.12
C ARG A 71 -6.09 -21.75 0.53
N LYS A 72 -4.96 -21.50 1.17
CA LYS A 72 -4.00 -22.56 1.54
C LYS A 72 -4.24 -23.13 2.92
N ASN A 73 -4.77 -22.33 3.83
CA ASN A 73 -4.95 -22.67 5.23
C ASN A 73 -6.38 -22.35 5.71
N PRO A 74 -7.45 -22.75 4.98
CA PRO A 74 -8.81 -22.36 5.34
C PRO A 74 -9.23 -22.85 6.73
N ASP A 75 -8.78 -24.03 7.15
CA ASP A 75 -9.05 -24.65 8.46
C ASP A 75 -8.52 -23.78 9.62
N SER A 76 -7.53 -22.91 9.37
CA SER A 76 -7.02 -21.99 10.39
C SER A 76 -7.97 -20.83 10.70
N TYR A 77 -9.03 -20.67 9.90
CA TYR A 77 -9.89 -19.48 9.88
C TYR A 77 -11.37 -19.76 10.08
N GLU A 78 -11.83 -20.97 9.76
CA GLU A 78 -13.22 -21.43 9.81
C GLU A 78 -14.00 -21.02 11.07
N ASP A 79 -13.37 -21.10 12.25
CA ASP A 79 -14.04 -20.89 13.53
C ASP A 79 -14.27 -19.41 13.89
N THR A 80 -13.36 -18.53 13.47
CA THR A 80 -13.26 -17.16 14.03
C THR A 80 -13.36 -16.06 13.00
N GLU A 81 -12.83 -16.27 11.80
CA GLU A 81 -12.79 -15.23 10.76
C GLU A 81 -14.18 -14.87 10.22
N PRO A 82 -15.11 -15.81 9.96
CA PRO A 82 -16.43 -15.44 9.46
C PRO A 82 -17.17 -14.47 10.38
N SER A 83 -17.14 -14.74 11.69
CA SER A 83 -17.77 -13.87 12.71
C SER A 83 -17.11 -12.50 12.78
N ARG A 84 -15.77 -12.44 12.71
CA ARG A 84 -15.01 -11.18 12.68
C ARG A 84 -15.32 -10.38 11.42
N LEU A 85 -15.25 -11.01 10.25
CA LEU A 85 -15.45 -10.40 8.94
C LEU A 85 -16.87 -9.88 8.78
N ARG A 86 -17.88 -10.58 9.31
CA ARG A 86 -19.26 -10.09 9.32
C ARG A 86 -19.37 -8.71 9.95
N LEU A 87 -18.77 -8.51 11.13
CA LEU A 87 -18.79 -7.23 11.84
C LEU A 87 -18.02 -6.15 11.08
N VAL A 88 -16.83 -6.49 10.58
CA VAL A 88 -15.99 -5.55 9.82
C VAL A 88 -16.68 -5.12 8.53
N PHE A 89 -17.23 -6.06 7.75
CA PHE A 89 -17.90 -5.76 6.49
C PHE A 89 -19.18 -4.96 6.70
N GLU A 90 -19.94 -5.23 7.77
CA GLU A 90 -21.09 -4.41 8.17
C GLU A 90 -20.67 -2.96 8.43
N GLU A 91 -19.56 -2.74 9.14
CA GLU A 91 -19.05 -1.39 9.44
C GLU A 91 -18.57 -0.65 8.19
N TYR A 92 -17.86 -1.33 7.29
CA TYR A 92 -17.47 -0.77 5.98
C TYR A 92 -18.64 -0.68 4.98
N GLY A 93 -19.83 -1.19 5.31
CA GLY A 93 -20.99 -1.22 4.41
C GLY A 93 -20.79 -2.10 3.17
N ILE A 94 -20.01 -3.17 3.29
CA ILE A 94 -19.68 -4.11 2.22
C ILE A 94 -20.61 -5.32 2.32
N PRO A 95 -21.30 -5.72 1.23
CA PRO A 95 -22.17 -6.89 1.26
C PRO A 95 -21.36 -8.15 1.50
N LEU A 96 -21.86 -9.05 2.34
CA LEU A 96 -21.22 -10.34 2.62
C LEU A 96 -22.34 -11.38 2.77
N THR A 97 -22.23 -12.52 2.08
CA THR A 97 -23.18 -13.61 2.31
C THR A 97 -22.99 -14.15 3.73
N PRO A 98 -24.08 -14.49 4.45
CA PRO A 98 -23.95 -15.13 5.75
C PRO A 98 -23.12 -16.41 5.64
N TYR A 99 -22.21 -16.63 6.59
CA TYR A 99 -21.50 -17.89 6.71
C TYR A 99 -22.47 -18.96 7.24
N PRO A 100 -22.50 -20.18 6.67
CA PRO A 100 -23.35 -21.25 7.17
C PRO A 100 -22.91 -21.64 8.58
N LEU A 101 -23.80 -21.49 9.55
CA LEU A 101 -23.52 -21.69 10.98
C LEU A 101 -24.30 -22.86 11.60
N ASP A 102 -25.28 -23.40 10.89
CA ASP A 102 -26.13 -24.51 11.36
C ASP A 102 -25.82 -25.82 10.59
N ASP A 103 -26.03 -26.97 11.25
CA ASP A 103 -25.71 -28.29 10.69
C ASP A 103 -26.47 -28.61 9.39
N ASN A 104 -27.65 -28.03 9.15
CA ASN A 104 -28.43 -28.20 7.92
C ASN A 104 -27.87 -27.34 6.78
N GLU A 105 -27.54 -26.07 7.03
CA GLU A 105 -26.90 -25.17 6.05
C GLU A 105 -25.52 -25.68 5.66
N VAL A 106 -24.78 -26.21 6.64
CA VAL A 106 -23.51 -26.92 6.42
C VAL A 106 -23.74 -28.16 5.54
N SER A 107 -24.76 -28.99 5.81
CA SER A 107 -25.06 -30.16 4.99
C SER A 107 -25.48 -29.81 3.56
N GLU A 108 -26.20 -28.71 3.33
CA GLU A 108 -26.59 -28.27 1.98
C GLU A 108 -25.40 -27.71 1.21
N ALA A 109 -24.54 -26.92 1.85
CA ALA A 109 -23.32 -26.39 1.24
C ALA A 109 -22.33 -27.50 0.84
N LEU A 110 -22.33 -28.61 1.56
CA LEU A 110 -21.48 -29.78 1.28
C LEU A 110 -22.03 -30.67 0.17
N ASP A 111 -23.34 -30.69 -0.09
CA ASP A 111 -23.95 -31.52 -1.14
C ASP A 111 -23.53 -31.05 -2.54
N ASP A 112 -23.26 -29.75 -2.70
CA ASP A 112 -22.71 -29.16 -3.93
C ASP A 112 -21.20 -29.44 -4.14
N THR A 113 -20.49 -29.95 -3.12
CA THR A 113 -19.03 -30.20 -3.16
C THR A 113 -18.62 -31.67 -3.03
N ARG A 114 -19.56 -32.60 -2.86
CA ARG A 114 -19.28 -34.04 -2.72
C ARG A 114 -19.02 -34.72 -4.07
N ASP A 115 -17.89 -35.40 -4.19
CA ASP A 115 -17.71 -36.46 -5.20
C ASP A 115 -18.49 -37.70 -4.75
N GLU A 116 -19.19 -38.38 -5.67
CA GLU A 116 -20.13 -39.51 -5.41
C GLU A 116 -19.50 -40.75 -4.71
N ASP A 117 -18.19 -40.74 -4.43
CA ASP A 117 -17.42 -41.92 -3.98
C ASP A 117 -16.96 -41.89 -2.49
N GLU A 118 -17.26 -40.85 -1.70
CA GLU A 118 -16.82 -40.72 -0.29
C GLU A 118 -17.98 -40.49 0.71
N ASP A 119 -18.80 -41.52 0.95
CA ASP A 119 -19.97 -41.48 1.85
C ASP A 119 -19.64 -41.42 3.37
N ASP A 120 -18.36 -41.49 3.78
CA ASP A 120 -17.93 -41.58 5.19
C ASP A 120 -16.91 -40.47 5.62
N ALA A 121 -16.74 -39.40 4.84
CA ALA A 121 -15.79 -38.33 5.17
C ALA A 121 -16.31 -37.38 6.27
N GLU A 122 -15.45 -37.10 7.26
CA GLU A 122 -15.65 -36.09 8.31
C GLU A 122 -15.88 -34.70 7.67
N VAL A 123 -16.79 -33.89 8.24
CA VAL A 123 -17.11 -32.56 7.69
C VAL A 123 -15.85 -31.69 7.68
N ASP A 124 -15.34 -31.39 6.49
CA ASP A 124 -14.22 -30.47 6.29
C ASP A 124 -14.75 -29.03 6.33
N THR A 125 -14.84 -28.47 7.53
CA THR A 125 -15.24 -27.08 7.78
C THR A 125 -14.32 -26.07 7.08
N GLY A 126 -13.10 -26.47 6.73
CA GLY A 126 -12.16 -25.66 5.97
C GLY A 126 -12.61 -25.49 4.52
N GLN A 127 -13.11 -26.56 3.90
CA GLN A 127 -13.71 -26.45 2.57
C GLN A 127 -14.92 -25.52 2.52
N ILE A 128 -15.71 -25.46 3.60
CA ILE A 128 -16.84 -24.53 3.73
C ILE A 128 -16.33 -23.09 3.77
N PHE A 129 -15.32 -22.80 4.60
CA PHE A 129 -14.67 -21.48 4.63
C PHE A 129 -14.09 -21.08 3.28
N TYR A 130 -13.40 -22.01 2.61
CA TYR A 130 -12.85 -21.79 1.29
C TYR A 130 -13.93 -21.45 0.24
N GLY A 131 -14.99 -22.24 0.17
CA GLY A 131 -16.12 -22.01 -0.72
C GLY A 131 -16.78 -20.65 -0.47
N TRP A 132 -17.11 -20.36 0.79
CA TRP A 132 -17.68 -19.08 1.20
C TRP A 132 -16.77 -17.88 0.86
N PHE A 133 -15.45 -18.02 1.03
CA PHE A 133 -14.51 -16.99 0.63
C PHE A 133 -14.52 -16.74 -0.89
N LEU A 134 -14.57 -17.81 -1.70
CA LEU A 134 -14.65 -17.69 -3.17
C LEU A 134 -15.93 -17.01 -3.62
N GLU A 135 -17.07 -17.37 -3.03
CA GLU A 135 -18.37 -16.73 -3.31
C GLU A 135 -18.35 -15.22 -3.04
N ASN A 136 -17.60 -14.80 -2.02
CA ASN A 136 -17.50 -13.40 -1.59
C ASN A 136 -16.28 -12.66 -2.15
N GLU A 137 -15.53 -13.22 -3.11
CA GLU A 137 -14.27 -12.64 -3.56
C GLU A 137 -14.42 -11.19 -4.05
N ALA A 138 -15.53 -10.87 -4.72
CA ALA A 138 -15.85 -9.50 -5.11
C ALA A 138 -15.94 -8.55 -3.91
N SER A 139 -16.57 -8.98 -2.82
CA SER A 139 -16.68 -8.18 -1.59
C SER A 139 -15.32 -8.01 -0.91
N PHE A 140 -14.47 -9.03 -0.93
CA PHE A 140 -13.09 -8.91 -0.44
C PHE A 140 -12.26 -7.91 -1.25
N LEU A 141 -12.42 -7.86 -2.58
CA LEU A 141 -11.75 -6.83 -3.40
C LEU A 141 -12.17 -5.41 -2.98
N TRP A 142 -13.44 -5.20 -2.66
CA TRP A 142 -13.92 -3.91 -2.16
C TRP A 142 -13.34 -3.60 -0.78
N TYR A 143 -13.30 -4.59 0.10
CA TYR A 143 -12.72 -4.47 1.43
C TYR A 143 -11.23 -4.11 1.37
N TRP A 144 -10.44 -4.83 0.59
CA TRP A 144 -9.01 -4.55 0.41
C TRP A 144 -8.76 -3.17 -0.21
N ALA A 145 -9.64 -2.69 -1.08
CA ALA A 145 -9.52 -1.34 -1.62
C ALA A 145 -9.72 -0.26 -0.55
N GLN A 146 -10.67 -0.43 0.37
CA GLN A 146 -10.87 0.49 1.51
C GLN A 146 -9.69 0.43 2.48
N VAL A 147 -9.30 -0.78 2.88
CA VAL A 147 -8.17 -1.02 3.78
C VAL A 147 -6.88 -0.45 3.18
N ALA A 148 -6.64 -0.58 1.87
CA ALA A 148 -5.45 -0.04 1.24
C ALA A 148 -5.36 1.49 1.33
N ASP A 149 -6.47 2.20 1.21
CA ASP A 149 -6.53 3.66 1.39
C ASP A 149 -6.22 4.07 2.84
N GLU A 150 -6.71 3.29 3.81
CA GLU A 150 -6.44 3.50 5.23
C GLU A 150 -4.99 3.17 5.61
N VAL A 151 -4.44 2.06 5.12
CA VAL A 151 -3.03 1.69 5.33
C VAL A 151 -2.14 2.77 4.73
N PHE A 152 -2.49 3.31 3.56
CA PHE A 152 -1.76 4.41 2.94
C PHE A 152 -1.63 5.61 3.89
N HIS A 153 -2.69 5.96 4.63
CA HIS A 153 -2.63 7.07 5.60
C HIS A 153 -1.61 6.86 6.72
N ILE A 154 -1.36 5.61 7.10
CA ILE A 154 -0.37 5.24 8.12
C ILE A 154 1.04 5.23 7.51
N VAL A 155 1.24 4.44 6.45
CA VAL A 155 2.59 4.20 5.91
C VAL A 155 3.14 5.40 5.15
N PHE A 156 2.28 6.26 4.58
CA PHE A 156 2.71 7.48 3.93
C PHE A 156 3.36 8.46 4.90
N ALA A 157 2.99 8.46 6.19
CA ALA A 157 3.63 9.29 7.21
C ALA A 157 5.00 8.76 7.65
N ASN A 158 5.24 7.46 7.51
CA ASN A 158 6.48 6.80 7.92
C ASN A 158 7.58 6.99 6.88
N ARG A 159 8.38 8.05 7.01
CA ARG A 159 9.48 8.32 6.05
C ARG A 159 10.55 7.22 5.99
N ARG A 160 10.73 6.41 7.03
CA ARG A 160 11.67 5.29 7.01
C ARG A 160 11.16 4.15 6.14
N PHE A 161 9.87 3.85 6.25
CA PHE A 161 9.18 2.93 5.33
C PHE A 161 9.30 3.44 3.89
N LEU A 162 8.99 4.72 3.62
CA LEU A 162 9.07 5.28 2.26
C LEU A 162 10.47 5.17 1.64
N GLN A 163 11.52 5.30 2.45
CA GLN A 163 12.89 5.07 1.99
C GLN A 163 13.12 3.60 1.62
N ARG A 164 12.73 2.64 2.48
CA ARG A 164 12.86 1.19 2.20
C ARG A 164 12.08 0.83 0.94
N PHE A 165 10.83 1.26 0.87
CA PHE A 165 9.94 1.05 -0.27
C PHE A 165 10.53 1.58 -1.57
N GLY A 166 10.97 2.85 -1.59
CA GLY A 166 11.56 3.45 -2.79
C GLY A 166 12.88 2.78 -3.19
N SER A 167 13.68 2.31 -2.23
CA SER A 167 14.91 1.59 -2.52
C SER A 167 14.63 0.21 -3.11
N ALA A 168 13.73 -0.57 -2.51
CA ALA A 168 13.36 -1.89 -3.03
C ALA A 168 12.73 -1.80 -4.43
N LEU A 169 11.91 -0.78 -4.68
CA LEU A 169 11.38 -0.49 -6.02
C LEU A 169 12.50 -0.15 -7.01
N ALA A 170 13.46 0.70 -6.62
CA ALA A 170 14.59 1.05 -7.48
C ALA A 170 15.43 -0.18 -7.83
N ASP A 171 15.67 -1.06 -6.86
CA ASP A 171 16.40 -2.31 -7.04
C ASP A 171 15.64 -3.25 -8.00
N TYR A 172 14.33 -3.47 -7.78
CA TYR A 172 13.48 -4.25 -8.70
C TYR A 172 13.51 -3.71 -10.14
N LEU A 173 13.37 -2.39 -10.31
CA LEU A 173 13.41 -1.75 -11.63
C LEU A 173 14.77 -1.87 -12.30
N GLU A 174 15.84 -2.11 -11.55
CA GLU A 174 17.18 -2.33 -12.08
C GLU A 174 17.45 -3.81 -12.40
N THR A 175 17.07 -4.73 -11.51
CA THR A 175 17.45 -6.15 -11.60
C THR A 175 16.43 -7.04 -12.28
N GLU A 176 15.13 -6.82 -12.04
CA GLU A 176 14.07 -7.74 -12.45
C GLU A 176 13.30 -7.27 -13.69
N LEU A 177 13.08 -5.96 -13.84
CA LEU A 177 12.25 -5.45 -14.94
C LEU A 177 12.87 -5.74 -16.32
N SER A 178 12.24 -6.63 -17.08
CA SER A 178 12.73 -7.07 -18.39
C SER A 178 13.02 -5.90 -19.35
N VAL A 179 14.12 -6.02 -20.11
CA VAL A 179 14.59 -4.98 -21.04
C VAL A 179 13.59 -4.72 -22.16
N ASP A 180 12.87 -5.75 -22.58
CA ASP A 180 11.91 -5.70 -23.68
C ASP A 180 10.47 -5.45 -23.21
N SER A 181 10.26 -5.23 -21.90
CA SER A 181 8.93 -4.98 -21.32
C SER A 181 8.35 -3.62 -21.74
N VAL A 182 7.02 -3.53 -21.75
CA VAL A 182 6.30 -2.25 -21.92
C VAL A 182 6.72 -1.26 -20.84
N GLY A 183 6.88 -1.74 -19.60
CA GLY A 183 7.39 -0.97 -18.48
C GLY A 183 8.74 -0.31 -18.78
N ARG A 184 9.72 -1.08 -19.27
CA ARG A 184 11.04 -0.55 -19.62
C ARG A 184 10.96 0.45 -20.77
N ALA A 185 10.13 0.20 -21.78
CA ALA A 185 9.94 1.12 -22.90
C ALA A 185 9.44 2.51 -22.45
N ILE A 186 8.56 2.56 -21.44
CA ILE A 186 8.01 3.81 -20.88
C ILE A 186 9.00 4.51 -19.94
N LEU A 187 9.65 3.76 -19.04
CA LEU A 187 10.57 4.31 -18.06
C LEU A 187 11.89 4.76 -18.69
N GLY A 188 12.30 4.09 -19.77
CA GLY A 188 13.61 4.21 -20.38
C GLY A 188 14.74 3.74 -19.46
N SER A 189 15.96 4.23 -19.71
CA SER A 189 17.11 3.97 -18.83
C SER A 189 17.03 4.72 -17.50
N LYS A 190 16.23 5.79 -17.43
CA LYS A 190 16.08 6.63 -16.24
C LYS A 190 14.80 7.44 -16.28
N ILE A 191 14.07 7.45 -15.16
CA ILE A 191 12.91 8.30 -14.95
C ILE A 191 13.34 9.78 -14.96
N LYS A 192 12.74 10.56 -15.84
CA LYS A 192 13.02 11.99 -15.99
C LYS A 192 12.42 12.78 -14.84
N ARG A 193 13.13 13.81 -14.39
CA ARG A 193 12.61 14.76 -13.39
C ARG A 193 11.41 15.51 -13.97
N LEU A 194 10.38 15.71 -13.15
CA LEU A 194 9.24 16.55 -13.50
C LEU A 194 9.68 17.98 -13.79
N GLY A 195 9.18 18.57 -14.89
CA GLY A 195 9.40 19.99 -15.17
C GLY A 195 8.70 20.91 -14.17
N ARG A 196 7.49 20.53 -13.73
CA ARG A 196 6.73 21.22 -12.66
C ARG A 196 6.08 20.20 -11.75
N CYS A 197 6.33 20.30 -10.45
CA CYS A 197 5.65 19.49 -9.44
C CYS A 197 4.20 19.98 -9.26
N PRO A 198 3.19 19.07 -9.24
CA PRO A 198 1.80 19.47 -8.99
C PRO A 198 1.62 20.12 -7.62
N GLY A 199 0.76 21.15 -7.55
CA GLY A 199 0.49 21.87 -6.29
C GLY A 199 -0.10 20.97 -5.19
N TRP A 200 -0.95 20.01 -5.56
CA TRP A 200 -1.53 19.04 -4.61
C TRP A 200 -0.46 18.15 -3.98
N LEU A 201 0.57 17.75 -4.74
CA LEU A 201 1.65 16.91 -4.23
C LEU A 201 2.52 17.70 -3.26
N LYS A 202 2.89 18.93 -3.63
CA LYS A 202 3.62 19.85 -2.76
C LYS A 202 2.88 20.06 -1.43
N THR A 203 1.55 20.21 -1.49
CA THR A 203 0.70 20.38 -0.32
C THR A 203 0.67 19.12 0.55
N ALA A 204 0.48 17.94 -0.04
CA ALA A 204 0.45 16.67 0.69
C ALA A 204 1.78 16.40 1.44
N VAL A 205 2.91 16.53 0.75
CA VAL A 205 4.24 16.34 1.36
C VAL A 205 4.53 17.40 2.42
N PHE A 206 4.10 18.66 2.19
CA PHE A 206 4.22 19.72 3.19
C PHE A 206 3.49 19.37 4.49
N HIS A 207 2.26 18.88 4.41
CA HIS A 207 1.49 18.49 5.60
C HIS A 207 2.08 17.25 6.29
N ARG A 208 2.47 16.21 5.51
CA ARG A 208 3.14 15.02 6.04
C ARG A 208 4.42 15.38 6.80
N ASP A 209 5.20 16.32 6.28
CA ASP A 209 6.47 16.76 6.88
C ASP A 209 6.31 17.95 7.84
N HIS A 210 5.07 18.24 8.26
CA HIS A 210 4.72 19.29 9.23
C HIS A 210 5.27 20.68 8.88
N GLY A 211 5.41 20.98 7.59
CA GLY A 211 5.97 22.22 7.10
C GLY A 211 7.42 22.47 7.55
N ARG A 212 8.20 21.42 7.82
CA ARG A 212 9.57 21.52 8.31
C ARG A 212 10.54 20.72 7.44
N CYS A 213 11.78 21.17 7.40
CA CYS A 213 12.86 20.38 6.80
C CYS A 213 13.03 19.08 7.58
N VAL A 214 12.90 17.93 6.92
CA VAL A 214 12.95 16.61 7.60
C VAL A 214 14.36 16.25 8.12
N PHE A 215 15.40 16.99 7.72
CA PHE A 215 16.78 16.76 8.17
C PHE A 215 17.24 17.65 9.32
N CYS A 216 16.70 18.87 9.45
CA CYS A 216 17.18 19.84 10.44
C CYS A 216 16.06 20.54 11.20
N MET A 217 14.80 20.20 10.96
CA MET A 217 13.61 20.75 11.61
C MET A 217 13.38 22.25 11.42
N ARG A 218 14.18 22.90 10.57
CA ARG A 218 13.96 24.29 10.16
C ARG A 218 12.53 24.43 9.64
N ASP A 219 11.80 25.37 10.21
CA ASP A 219 10.45 25.69 9.79
C ASP A 219 10.47 26.23 8.35
N LEU A 220 9.55 25.73 7.53
CA LEU A 220 9.35 26.06 6.12
C LEU A 220 7.92 26.56 5.86
N SER A 221 7.10 26.73 6.90
CA SER A 221 5.69 27.07 6.81
C SER A 221 5.36 28.50 6.37
N ALA A 222 6.36 29.39 6.31
CA ALA A 222 6.17 30.83 6.12
C ALA A 222 5.34 31.54 7.21
N LEU A 223 4.96 30.86 8.31
CA LEU A 223 4.21 31.47 9.42
C LEU A 223 5.10 32.17 10.46
N ILE A 224 6.28 31.61 10.74
CA ILE A 224 7.19 32.05 11.83
C ILE A 224 8.43 32.81 11.31
N ALA A 225 8.83 32.60 10.05
CA ALA A 225 9.98 33.21 9.38
C ALA A 225 9.68 33.47 7.89
N THR A 226 10.42 34.41 7.30
CA THR A 226 10.19 34.89 5.92
C THR A 226 11.30 34.48 4.94
N ASP A 227 12.43 34.02 5.45
CA ASP A 227 13.66 33.70 4.70
C ASP A 227 13.72 32.22 4.27
N ARG A 228 12.70 31.77 3.52
CA ARG A 228 12.53 30.34 3.27
C ARG A 228 12.43 29.98 1.80
N ARG A 229 13.27 29.03 1.41
CA ARG A 229 13.12 28.27 0.17
C ARG A 229 12.83 26.82 0.53
N LEU A 230 11.59 26.43 0.27
CA LEU A 230 11.09 25.07 0.42
C LEU A 230 11.41 24.29 -0.86
N HIS A 231 12.09 23.17 -0.69
CA HIS A 231 12.41 22.24 -1.78
C HIS A 231 11.69 20.93 -1.58
N LEU A 232 11.07 20.45 -2.66
CA LEU A 232 10.57 19.08 -2.75
C LEU A 232 11.68 18.26 -3.39
N ASP A 233 12.27 17.36 -2.61
CA ASP A 233 13.37 16.52 -3.06
C ASP A 233 12.98 15.05 -3.04
N HIS A 234 13.67 14.25 -3.85
CA HIS A 234 13.42 12.81 -3.91
C HIS A 234 14.09 12.07 -2.74
N ILE A 235 13.41 11.15 -2.07
CA ILE A 235 14.00 10.30 -1.01
C ILE A 235 15.08 9.41 -1.61
N VAL A 236 14.72 8.67 -2.67
CA VAL A 236 15.62 7.95 -3.57
C VAL A 236 15.86 8.83 -4.81
N PRO A 237 17.10 9.29 -5.05
CA PRO A 237 17.41 10.09 -6.23
C PRO A 237 17.04 9.40 -7.54
N LEU A 238 16.60 10.18 -8.53
CA LEU A 238 16.28 9.65 -9.87
C LEU A 238 17.48 8.99 -10.58
N ASN A 239 18.72 9.41 -10.28
CA ASN A 239 19.94 8.76 -10.84
C ASN A 239 20.25 7.40 -10.17
N ARG A 240 19.45 6.98 -9.19
CA ARG A 240 19.57 5.71 -8.47
C ARG A 240 18.24 4.97 -8.49
N GLY A 241 17.53 4.99 -9.62
CA GLY A 241 16.26 4.29 -9.82
C GLY A 241 15.03 4.89 -9.13
N GLY A 242 15.15 6.03 -8.44
CA GLY A 242 14.01 6.68 -7.81
C GLY A 242 12.90 7.08 -8.80
N SER A 243 11.65 7.09 -8.32
CA SER A 243 10.46 7.44 -9.11
C SER A 243 9.96 8.87 -8.83
N ASN A 244 8.97 9.32 -9.60
CA ASN A 244 8.18 10.52 -9.31
C ASN A 244 6.86 10.19 -8.59
N ASP A 245 6.76 9.03 -7.95
CA ASP A 245 5.61 8.70 -7.10
C ASP A 245 5.57 9.63 -5.88
N PRO A 246 4.39 10.07 -5.38
CA PRO A 246 4.27 10.83 -4.14
C PRO A 246 5.05 10.27 -2.94
N SER A 247 5.16 8.94 -2.82
CA SER A 247 5.93 8.27 -1.76
C SER A 247 7.43 8.62 -1.79
N ASN A 248 7.97 8.99 -2.96
CA ASN A 248 9.39 9.26 -3.11
C ASN A 248 9.76 10.75 -2.89
N PHE A 249 8.86 11.61 -2.39
CA PHE A 249 9.16 13.02 -2.12
C PHE A 249 9.32 13.32 -0.63
N GLN A 250 10.14 14.32 -0.29
CA GLN A 250 10.33 14.87 1.05
C GLN A 250 10.62 16.37 1.05
N LEU A 251 10.35 17.02 2.18
CA LEU A 251 10.51 18.45 2.37
C LEU A 251 11.89 18.81 2.93
N LEU A 252 12.66 19.61 2.19
CA LEU A 252 13.99 20.09 2.60
C LEU A 252 14.11 21.61 2.52
N CYS A 253 14.94 22.18 3.39
CA CYS A 253 15.44 23.54 3.22
C CYS A 253 16.56 23.56 2.15
N GLU A 254 16.85 24.75 1.60
CA GLU A 254 17.88 24.94 0.57
C GLU A 254 19.25 24.32 0.96
N GLY A 255 19.74 24.58 2.18
CA GLY A 255 21.03 24.04 2.64
C GLY A 255 21.06 22.51 2.70
N CYS A 256 20.02 21.89 3.28
CA CYS A 256 19.92 20.44 3.34
C CYS A 256 19.72 19.79 1.96
N ASN A 257 18.97 20.45 1.07
CA ASN A 257 18.77 20.01 -0.30
C ASN A 257 20.09 20.03 -1.09
N LEU A 258 20.85 21.13 -1.00
CA LEU A 258 22.16 21.25 -1.64
C LEU A 258 23.17 20.23 -1.10
N GLN A 259 23.16 19.97 0.21
CA GLN A 259 24.04 18.97 0.83
C GLN A 259 23.68 17.54 0.39
N LYS A 260 22.39 17.23 0.24
CA LYS A 260 21.97 15.90 -0.21
C LYS A 260 22.30 15.70 -1.69
N SER A 261 22.02 16.69 -2.55
CA SER A 261 22.21 16.60 -4.00
C SER A 261 21.63 15.28 -4.55
N ASP A 262 22.45 14.51 -5.25
CA ASP A 262 22.23 13.20 -5.83
C ASP A 262 22.93 12.08 -5.02
N GLY A 263 23.21 12.36 -3.74
CA GLY A 263 23.75 11.41 -2.77
C GLY A 263 22.79 10.25 -2.47
N PRO A 264 23.16 9.31 -1.59
CA PRO A 264 22.39 8.08 -1.37
C PRO A 264 20.94 8.31 -0.93
N ALA A 265 20.10 7.30 -1.15
CA ALA A 265 18.73 7.26 -0.65
C ALA A 265 18.70 7.59 0.84
N ARG A 266 17.94 8.63 1.21
CA ARG A 266 17.93 9.13 2.58
C ARG A 266 16.64 9.89 2.88
N ALA A 267 15.89 9.39 3.83
CA ALA A 267 14.76 10.03 4.45
C ALA A 267 15.12 10.68 5.79
N GLY A 268 14.40 11.74 6.16
CA GLY A 268 14.57 12.41 7.44
C GLY A 268 14.03 11.58 8.61
N ARG A 269 14.83 11.47 9.67
CA ARG A 269 14.51 10.67 10.88
C ARG A 269 14.07 11.51 12.08
N LEU A 270 14.06 12.82 11.95
CA LEU A 270 13.67 13.73 13.01
C LEU A 270 12.15 13.92 13.00
N TYR A 271 11.51 13.67 14.14
CA TYR A 271 10.10 13.94 14.40
C TYR A 271 9.99 14.79 15.66
N ILE A 272 8.98 15.65 15.74
CA ILE A 272 8.68 16.41 16.96
C ILE A 272 7.87 15.47 17.85
N PRO A 273 8.30 15.21 19.10
CA PRO A 273 7.48 14.46 20.03
C PRO A 273 6.18 15.24 20.32
N TRP A 274 5.09 14.53 20.53
CA TRP A 274 3.78 15.16 20.77
C TRP A 274 3.73 15.96 22.08
N TRP A 275 4.54 15.57 23.06
CA TRP A 275 4.70 16.24 24.34
C TRP A 275 6.15 16.09 24.82
N ASP A 276 6.55 16.95 25.75
CA ASP A 276 7.83 16.84 26.44
C ASP A 276 7.80 15.64 27.40
N TYR A 277 8.92 14.91 27.51
CA TYR A 277 9.05 13.69 28.33
C TYR A 277 10.08 13.87 29.44
#